data_AF-A0A399I412-F1
#
_entry.id   AF-A0A399I412-F1
#
_cell.length_a   1.000
_cell.length_b   1.000
_cell.length_c   1.000
_cell.angle_alpha   90.00
_cell.angle_beta   90.00
_cell.angle_gamma   90.00
#
_symmetry.space_group_name_H-M   'P 1'
#
loop_
_entity.id
_entity.type
_entity.pdbx_description
1 polymer ?
#
loop_
_entity_poly.entity_id
_entity_poly.type
_entity_poly.pdbx_seq_one_letter_code
_entity_poly.pdbx_strand_id
1 'polypeptide(L)'
;MSTNQVSYNVGSANDLASVFGATGTDRVNTLLQLANKDYSLVKDTDTSAAFQLAVWSIMFGTPDSSGIYTVNSSTFAATVTTSGSHAIATANDWLKDINTDPITGNYKLTYLSDGDCNYTQDMVVFTSAPVPEPSTFILLGAGLAGVALLRRRNRKA
;
A
#
# COMPACT_ATOMS: atom_id res chain seq x y z
N MET A 1 37.91 3.03 -8.56
CA MET A 1 36.51 2.66 -8.88
C MET A 1 35.63 3.45 -7.93
N SER A 2 34.81 4.39 -8.42
CA SER A 2 33.81 5.03 -7.58
C SER A 2 32.71 4.01 -7.31
N THR A 3 32.36 3.81 -6.05
CA THR A 3 31.25 2.94 -5.66
C THR A 3 29.96 3.61 -6.15
N ASN A 4 29.25 2.99 -7.10
CA ASN A 4 27.93 3.45 -7.56
C ASN A 4 26.89 3.14 -6.46
N GLN A 5 26.90 3.90 -5.38
CA GLN A 5 26.01 3.74 -4.24
C GLN A 5 25.04 4.93 -4.18
N VAL A 6 23.74 4.62 -4.17
CA VAL A 6 22.66 5.57 -3.88
C VAL A 6 22.09 5.23 -2.51
N SER A 7 21.85 6.24 -1.68
CA SER A 7 21.26 6.09 -0.35
C SER A 7 19.90 6.77 -0.33
N TYR A 8 18.91 6.10 0.23
CA TYR A 8 17.57 6.69 0.44
C TYR A 8 17.32 6.93 1.92
N ASN A 9 16.71 8.06 2.22
CA ASN A 9 16.09 8.34 3.50
C ASN A 9 14.79 7.54 3.61
N VAL A 10 14.66 6.78 4.69
CA VAL A 10 13.46 5.97 4.96
C VAL A 10 12.52 6.78 5.84
N GLY A 11 11.42 7.24 5.23
CA GLY A 11 10.33 7.95 5.87
C GLY A 11 9.07 7.11 6.05
N SER A 12 8.20 7.61 6.91
CA SER A 12 6.86 7.11 7.18
C SER A 12 5.81 7.74 6.27
N ALA A 13 4.57 7.25 6.39
CA ALA A 13 3.38 7.89 5.84
C ALA A 13 3.24 9.38 6.23
N ASN A 14 3.64 9.76 7.45
CA ASN A 14 3.57 11.15 7.91
C ASN A 14 4.62 12.04 7.25
N ASP A 15 5.80 11.48 6.96
CA ASP A 15 6.87 12.20 6.26
C ASP A 15 6.44 12.47 4.81
N LEU A 16 5.82 11.49 4.15
CA LEU A 16 5.23 11.67 2.82
C LEU A 16 4.07 12.69 2.83
N ALA A 17 3.19 12.65 3.84
CA ALA A 17 2.12 13.63 3.96
C ALA A 17 2.68 15.07 4.07
N SER A 18 3.81 15.24 4.78
CA SER A 18 4.46 16.54 4.93
C SER A 18 4.97 17.10 3.58
N VAL A 19 5.41 16.23 2.67
CA VAL A 19 5.82 16.63 1.30
C VAL A 19 4.68 17.28 0.52
N PHE A 20 3.44 16.82 0.74
CA PHE A 20 2.24 17.34 0.07
C PHE A 20 1.56 18.51 0.80
N GLY A 21 2.08 18.92 1.96
CA GLY A 21 1.52 19.99 2.77
C GLY A 21 0.06 19.72 3.16
N ALA A 22 -0.82 20.71 2.95
CA ALA A 22 -2.19 20.69 3.46
C ALA A 22 -3.05 19.51 2.96
N THR A 23 -2.73 18.91 1.81
CA THR A 23 -3.49 17.78 1.23
C THR A 23 -2.86 16.41 1.53
N GLY A 24 -1.74 16.39 2.26
CA GLY A 24 -0.92 15.20 2.35
C GLY A 24 -1.55 14.02 3.07
N THR A 25 -2.29 14.28 4.15
CA THR A 25 -2.98 13.22 4.89
C THR A 25 -3.99 12.50 4.01
N ASP A 26 -4.81 13.25 3.25
CA ASP A 26 -5.82 12.67 2.37
C ASP A 26 -5.18 11.87 1.23
N ARG A 27 -4.06 12.38 0.69
CA ARG A 27 -3.31 11.72 -0.38
C ARG A 27 -2.69 10.41 0.08
N VAL A 28 -2.08 10.41 1.26
CA VAL A 28 -1.50 9.21 1.87
C VAL A 28 -2.57 8.20 2.26
N ASN A 29 -3.73 8.66 2.76
CA ASN A 29 -4.88 7.79 3.00
C ASN A 29 -5.37 7.13 1.71
N THR A 30 -5.42 7.90 0.62
CA THR A 30 -5.79 7.39 -0.71
C THR A 30 -4.78 6.34 -1.19
N LEU A 31 -3.46 6.56 -1.05
CA LEU A 31 -2.44 5.56 -1.37
C LEU A 31 -2.60 4.26 -0.55
N LEU A 32 -2.90 4.39 0.75
CA LEU A 32 -3.15 3.24 1.61
C LEU A 32 -4.43 2.50 1.22
N GLN A 33 -5.50 3.21 0.84
CA GLN A 33 -6.72 2.58 0.35
C GLN A 33 -6.49 1.80 -0.95
N LEU A 34 -5.79 2.41 -1.93
CA LEU A 34 -5.38 1.72 -3.17
C LEU A 34 -4.61 0.44 -2.84
N ALA A 35 -3.62 0.50 -1.96
CA ALA A 35 -2.83 -0.67 -1.61
C ALA A 35 -3.67 -1.76 -0.93
N ASN A 36 -4.53 -1.38 0.02
CA ASN A 36 -5.38 -2.33 0.73
C ASN A 36 -6.45 -2.99 -0.13
N LYS A 37 -6.86 -2.37 -1.24
CA LYS A 37 -7.83 -2.96 -2.16
C LYS A 37 -7.13 -3.76 -3.24
N ASP A 38 -6.20 -3.14 -3.94
CA ASP A 38 -5.81 -3.60 -5.27
C ASP A 38 -4.43 -4.24 -5.30
N TYR A 39 -3.56 -4.00 -4.31
CA TYR A 39 -2.19 -4.52 -4.37
C TYR A 39 -2.13 -6.05 -4.38
N SER A 40 -3.13 -6.72 -3.78
CA SER A 40 -3.24 -8.18 -3.82
C SER A 40 -3.59 -8.73 -5.22
N LEU A 41 -4.16 -7.89 -6.09
CA LEU A 41 -4.55 -8.20 -7.47
C LEU A 41 -3.39 -8.06 -8.46
N VAL A 42 -2.26 -7.46 -8.04
CA VAL A 42 -1.06 -7.33 -8.86
C VAL A 42 -0.39 -8.69 -9.03
N LYS A 43 -0.45 -9.24 -10.24
CA LYS A 43 0.04 -10.61 -10.57
C LYS A 43 0.88 -10.71 -11.83
N ASP A 44 0.77 -9.73 -12.72
CA ASP A 44 1.38 -9.74 -14.04
C ASP A 44 1.86 -8.34 -14.45
N THR A 45 2.41 -8.23 -15.66
CA THR A 45 2.96 -6.97 -16.17
C THR A 45 1.88 -5.88 -16.30
N ASP A 46 0.67 -6.23 -16.73
CA ASP A 46 -0.40 -5.26 -16.95
C ASP A 46 -0.94 -4.70 -15.64
N THR A 47 -1.20 -5.56 -14.66
CA THR A 47 -1.65 -5.17 -13.32
C THR A 47 -0.55 -4.45 -12.52
N SER A 48 0.73 -4.79 -12.74
CA SER A 48 1.86 -4.06 -12.17
C SER A 48 1.97 -2.64 -12.72
N ALA A 49 1.81 -2.49 -14.04
CA ALA A 49 1.80 -1.19 -14.69
C ALA A 49 0.58 -0.36 -14.26
N ALA A 50 -0.61 -0.97 -14.18
CA ALA A 50 -1.82 -0.32 -13.69
C ALA A 50 -1.64 0.21 -12.26
N PHE A 51 -1.04 -0.60 -11.38
CA PHE A 51 -0.84 -0.20 -9.98
C PHE A 51 0.13 0.98 -9.89
N GLN A 52 1.23 0.93 -10.65
CA GLN A 52 2.19 2.01 -10.70
C GLN A 52 1.60 3.31 -11.26
N LEU A 53 0.77 3.21 -12.31
CA LEU A 53 0.04 4.37 -12.87
C LEU A 53 -0.95 4.95 -11.87
N ALA A 54 -1.65 4.12 -11.11
CA ALA A 54 -2.54 4.57 -10.04
C ALA A 54 -1.76 5.29 -8.93
N VAL A 55 -0.63 4.73 -8.48
CA VAL A 55 0.28 5.37 -7.52
C VAL A 55 0.75 6.73 -8.04
N TRP A 56 1.22 6.83 -9.28
CA TRP A 56 1.65 8.10 -9.85
C TRP A 56 0.51 9.10 -10.05
N SER A 57 -0.68 8.64 -10.38
CA SER A 57 -1.88 9.49 -10.45
C SER A 57 -2.19 10.09 -9.08
N ILE A 58 -2.10 9.30 -8.01
CA ILE A 58 -2.26 9.80 -6.65
C ILE A 58 -1.05 10.61 -6.19
N MET A 59 0.17 10.39 -6.70
CA MET A 59 1.41 11.09 -6.29
C MET A 59 1.67 12.40 -7.04
N PHE A 60 1.16 12.56 -8.26
CA PHE A 60 1.41 13.74 -9.10
C PHE A 60 0.16 14.32 -9.76
N GLY A 61 -0.93 13.55 -9.81
CA GLY A 61 -2.20 13.98 -10.35
C GLY A 61 -2.95 14.95 -9.43
N THR A 62 -3.97 15.57 -10.01
CA THR A 62 -4.94 16.44 -9.33
C THR A 62 -6.27 15.71 -9.31
N PRO A 63 -6.91 15.52 -8.15
CA PRO A 63 -8.19 14.84 -8.09
C PRO A 63 -9.29 15.73 -8.69
N ASP A 64 -10.38 15.11 -9.11
CA ASP A 64 -11.59 15.82 -9.48
C ASP A 64 -12.30 16.42 -8.24
N SER A 65 -13.45 17.08 -8.47
CA SER A 65 -14.27 17.66 -7.41
C SER A 65 -14.79 16.64 -6.39
N SER A 66 -14.77 15.36 -6.73
CA SER A 66 -15.19 14.25 -5.86
C SER A 66 -14.01 13.61 -5.12
N GLY A 67 -12.79 14.14 -5.29
CA GLY A 67 -11.58 13.59 -4.67
C GLY A 67 -10.99 12.39 -5.42
N ILE A 68 -11.45 12.11 -6.64
CA ILE A 68 -11.02 10.93 -7.41
C ILE A 68 -9.85 11.32 -8.32
N TYR A 69 -8.75 10.57 -8.21
CA TYR A 69 -7.61 10.70 -9.12
C TYR A 69 -7.87 9.92 -10.40
N THR A 70 -7.30 10.36 -11.52
CA THR A 70 -7.36 9.64 -12.80
C THR A 70 -6.01 9.68 -13.48
N VAL A 71 -5.73 8.65 -14.26
CA VAL A 71 -4.65 8.68 -15.23
C VAL A 71 -5.05 9.65 -16.34
N ASN A 72 -4.18 10.61 -16.63
CA ASN A 72 -4.43 11.75 -17.54
C ASN A 72 -5.26 12.88 -16.93
N SER A 73 -4.90 13.28 -15.71
CA SER A 73 -5.30 14.57 -15.14
C SER A 73 -4.46 15.72 -15.71
N SER A 74 -4.79 16.95 -15.33
CA SER A 74 -4.06 18.16 -15.77
C SER A 74 -2.57 18.17 -15.39
N THR A 75 -2.19 17.51 -14.30
CA THR A 75 -0.83 17.51 -13.74
C THR A 75 -0.10 16.18 -13.88
N PHE A 76 -0.80 15.11 -14.29
CA PHE A 76 -0.19 13.81 -14.53
C PHE A 76 -0.89 13.11 -15.70
N ALA A 77 -0.10 12.73 -16.69
CA ALA A 77 -0.57 11.99 -17.85
C ALA A 77 0.40 10.87 -18.22
N ALA A 78 -0.16 9.76 -18.68
CA ALA A 78 0.56 8.66 -19.28
C ALA A 78 0.13 8.56 -20.75
N THR A 79 1.06 8.83 -21.66
CA THR A 79 0.84 8.61 -23.09
C THR A 79 1.29 7.21 -23.44
N VAL A 80 0.42 6.42 -24.08
CA VAL A 80 0.72 5.01 -24.31
C VAL A 80 0.33 4.56 -25.71
N THR A 81 1.06 3.56 -26.22
CA THR A 81 0.70 2.77 -27.40
C THR A 81 -0.42 1.78 -27.04
N THR A 82 -0.98 1.09 -28.03
CA THR A 82 -2.16 0.19 -27.88
C THR A 82 -2.05 -0.82 -26.73
N SER A 83 -0.86 -1.36 -26.44
CA SER A 83 -0.68 -2.37 -25.39
C SER A 83 -0.86 -1.82 -23.97
N GLY A 84 -0.49 -0.57 -23.69
CA GLY A 84 -0.66 -0.01 -22.34
C GLY A 84 -1.98 0.74 -22.12
N SER A 85 -2.89 0.69 -23.10
CA SER A 85 -4.28 1.14 -22.91
C SER A 85 -4.99 0.32 -21.83
N HIS A 86 -4.69 -0.97 -21.69
CA HIS A 86 -5.29 -1.83 -20.66
C HIS A 86 -4.83 -1.43 -19.26
N ALA A 87 -3.53 -1.18 -19.06
CA ALA A 87 -3.00 -0.72 -17.79
C ALA A 87 -3.61 0.62 -17.34
N ILE A 88 -3.82 1.56 -18.27
CA ILE A 88 -4.53 2.82 -17.98
C ILE A 88 -5.97 2.56 -17.56
N ALA A 89 -6.69 1.70 -18.29
CA ALA A 89 -8.08 1.39 -17.98
C ALA A 89 -8.20 0.76 -16.58
N THR A 90 -7.42 -0.27 -16.29
CA THR A 90 -7.39 -0.93 -14.97
C THR A 90 -7.01 0.04 -13.85
N ALA A 91 -6.02 0.92 -14.08
CA ALA A 91 -5.65 1.93 -13.10
C ALA A 91 -6.80 2.89 -12.80
N ASN A 92 -7.51 3.36 -13.83
CA ASN A 92 -8.67 4.23 -13.67
C ASN A 92 -9.85 3.53 -12.97
N ASP A 93 -10.08 2.24 -13.23
CA ASP A 93 -11.10 1.45 -12.54
C ASP A 93 -10.79 1.37 -11.04
N TRP A 94 -9.55 1.01 -10.66
CA TRP A 94 -9.12 0.99 -9.25
C TRP A 94 -9.21 2.35 -8.57
N LEU A 95 -8.81 3.42 -9.25
CA LEU A 95 -8.90 4.78 -8.70
C LEU A 95 -10.35 5.24 -8.51
N LYS A 96 -11.26 4.84 -9.40
CA LYS A 96 -12.69 5.15 -9.31
C LYS A 96 -13.36 4.42 -8.15
N ASP A 97 -12.98 3.17 -7.92
CA ASP A 97 -13.60 2.30 -6.90
C ASP A 97 -12.90 2.38 -5.52
N ILE A 98 -11.94 3.31 -5.38
CA ILE A 98 -11.14 3.49 -4.17
C ILE A 98 -11.98 3.82 -2.93
N ASN A 99 -13.18 4.37 -3.09
CA ASN A 99 -14.12 4.69 -2.01
C ASN A 99 -15.29 3.71 -1.85
N THR A 100 -15.47 2.76 -2.77
CA THR A 100 -16.69 1.91 -2.84
C THR A 100 -16.42 0.45 -2.46
N ASP A 101 -15.30 -0.11 -2.88
CA ASP A 101 -14.99 -1.52 -2.65
C ASP A 101 -14.59 -1.85 -1.19
N PRO A 102 -14.77 -3.11 -0.74
CA PRO A 102 -14.35 -3.52 0.59
C PRO A 102 -12.82 -3.52 0.73
N ILE A 103 -12.33 -3.03 1.86
CA ILE A 103 -10.90 -3.06 2.21
C ILE A 103 -10.54 -4.45 2.71
N THR A 104 -9.76 -5.22 1.95
CA THR A 104 -9.38 -6.60 2.29
C THR A 104 -7.92 -6.75 2.72
N GLY A 105 -7.06 -5.79 2.36
CA GLY A 105 -5.65 -5.75 2.70
C GLY A 105 -5.38 -5.02 4.00
N ASN A 106 -4.16 -5.20 4.50
CA ASN A 106 -3.60 -4.46 5.62
C ASN A 106 -2.13 -4.16 5.32
N TYR A 107 -1.90 -3.15 4.50
CA TYR A 107 -0.58 -2.72 4.04
C TYR A 107 -0.15 -1.45 4.78
N LYS A 108 1.17 -1.34 4.95
CA LYS A 108 1.87 -0.15 5.43
C LYS A 108 2.57 0.53 4.27
N LEU A 109 2.65 1.85 4.35
CA LEU A 109 3.37 2.70 3.42
C LEU A 109 4.71 3.11 4.01
N THR A 110 5.78 2.92 3.25
CA THR A 110 7.12 3.44 3.51
C THR A 110 7.51 4.37 2.37
N TYR A 111 8.06 5.53 2.71
CA TYR A 111 8.53 6.51 1.74
C TYR A 111 10.05 6.45 1.67
N LEU A 112 10.61 6.27 0.47
CA LEU A 112 12.05 6.29 0.23
C LEU A 112 12.35 7.57 -0.55
N SER A 113 13.09 8.49 0.07
CA SER A 113 13.46 9.76 -0.57
C SER A 113 14.97 9.89 -0.71
N ASP A 114 15.45 10.22 -1.90
CA ASP A 114 16.87 10.49 -2.16
C ASP A 114 17.35 11.75 -1.41
N GLY A 115 16.43 12.66 -1.04
CA GLY A 115 16.73 13.89 -0.29
C GLY A 115 17.49 14.95 -1.11
N ASP A 116 18.44 14.51 -1.94
CA ASP A 116 19.13 15.27 -2.97
C ASP A 116 18.60 14.86 -4.35
N CYS A 117 18.59 15.77 -5.32
CA CYS A 117 18.18 15.47 -6.70
C CYS A 117 19.26 14.66 -7.45
N ASN A 118 19.54 13.41 -7.06
CA ASN A 118 20.56 12.58 -7.73
C ASN A 118 19.98 11.74 -8.87
N TYR A 119 19.18 12.32 -9.78
CA TYR A 119 18.58 11.59 -10.92
C TYR A 119 17.89 10.26 -10.56
N THR A 120 17.53 10.05 -9.29
CA THR A 120 16.81 8.85 -8.83
C THR A 120 15.35 9.20 -8.55
N GLN A 121 14.53 8.16 -8.33
CA GLN A 121 13.11 8.31 -8.09
C GLN A 121 12.81 8.05 -6.62
N ASP A 122 12.11 9.01 -5.99
CA ASP A 122 11.50 8.78 -4.69
C ASP A 122 10.40 7.71 -4.82
N MET A 123 10.42 6.73 -3.92
CA MET A 123 9.57 5.55 -4.01
C MET A 123 8.56 5.51 -2.86
N VAL A 124 7.36 5.04 -3.18
CA VAL A 124 6.36 4.63 -2.19
C VAL A 124 6.31 3.12 -2.20
N VAL A 125 6.58 2.51 -1.06
CA VAL A 125 6.68 1.05 -0.90
C VAL A 125 5.56 0.57 0.00
N PHE A 126 4.82 -0.43 -0.48
CA PHE A 126 3.75 -1.08 0.27
C PHE A 126 4.20 -2.44 0.80
N THR A 127 4.07 -2.66 2.09
CA THR A 127 4.41 -3.93 2.75
C THR A 127 3.24 -4.43 3.57
N SER A 128 3.01 -5.75 3.61
CA SER A 128 1.97 -6.30 4.48
C SER A 128 2.30 -5.96 5.92
N ALA A 129 1.34 -5.36 6.63
CA ALA A 129 1.44 -5.24 8.07
C ALA A 129 1.50 -6.65 8.66
N PRO A 130 2.42 -6.91 9.62
CA PRO A 130 2.40 -8.14 10.38
C PRO A 130 1.02 -8.27 11.05
N VAL A 131 0.30 -9.34 10.73
CA VAL A 131 -0.92 -9.69 11.45
C VAL A 131 -0.48 -10.23 12.82
N PRO A 132 -0.94 -9.67 13.95
CA PRO A 132 -0.61 -10.22 15.26
C PRO A 132 -0.94 -11.71 15.27
N GLU A 133 -0.01 -12.53 15.76
CA GLU A 133 -0.20 -13.98 15.82
C GLU A 133 -1.57 -14.29 16.40
N PRO A 134 -2.36 -15.16 15.74
CA PRO A 134 -3.75 -15.31 16.12
C PRO A 134 -3.83 -15.78 17.57
N SER A 135 -4.75 -15.15 18.31
CA SER A 135 -5.03 -15.46 19.73
C SER A 135 -5.40 -16.94 19.95
N THR A 136 -5.64 -17.67 18.86
CA THR A 136 -5.80 -19.12 18.83
C THR A 136 -4.65 -19.86 19.48
N PHE A 137 -3.40 -19.39 19.40
CA PHE A 137 -2.30 -20.06 20.13
C PHE A 137 -2.40 -19.89 21.63
N ILE A 138 -2.81 -18.70 22.09
CA ILE A 138 -3.08 -18.44 23.51
C ILE A 138 -4.28 -19.27 23.97
N LEU A 139 -5.36 -19.32 23.18
CA LEU A 139 -6.57 -20.07 23.50
C LEU A 139 -6.31 -21.59 23.49
N LEU A 140 -5.53 -22.08 22.52
CA LEU A 140 -5.09 -23.47 22.45
C LEU A 140 -4.22 -23.83 23.65
N GLY A 141 -3.25 -22.97 23.99
CA GLY A 141 -2.40 -23.13 25.15
C GLY A 141 -3.21 -23.15 26.46
N ALA A 142 -4.15 -22.21 26.61
CA ALA A 142 -5.05 -22.14 27.77
C ALA A 142 -5.97 -23.37 27.84
N GLY A 143 -6.51 -23.83 26.71
CA GLY A 143 -7.34 -25.03 26.63
C GLY A 143 -6.58 -26.29 27.04
N LEU A 144 -5.35 -26.48 26.52
CA LEU A 144 -4.49 -27.60 26.89
C LEU A 144 -4.09 -27.56 28.37
N ALA A 145 -3.75 -26.38 28.90
CA ALA A 145 -3.47 -26.20 30.31
C ALA A 145 -4.68 -26.54 31.19
N GLY A 146 -5.89 -26.10 30.80
CA GLY A 146 -7.13 -26.43 31.49
C GLY A 146 -7.39 -27.94 31.56
N VAL A 147 -7.24 -28.66 30.44
CA VAL A 147 -7.40 -30.12 30.39
C VAL A 147 -6.35 -30.84 31.25
N ALA A 148 -5.09 -30.38 31.23
CA ALA A 148 -4.02 -30.97 32.04
C ALA A 148 -4.29 -30.81 33.54
N LEU A 149 -4.80 -29.64 33.97
CA LEU A 149 -5.17 -29.38 35.36
C LEU A 149 -6.36 -30.26 35.81
N LEU A 150 -7.39 -30.40 34.96
CA LEU A 150 -8.53 -31.29 35.24
C LEU A 150 -8.09 -32.75 35.38
N ARG A 151 -7.18 -33.22 34.51
CA ARG A 151 -6.64 -34.59 34.58
C ARG A 151 -5.83 -34.85 35.84
N ARG A 152 -5.10 -33.84 36.35
CA ARG A 152 -4.36 -33.93 37.63
C ARG A 152 -5.30 -34.03 38.82
N ARG A 153 -6.43 -33.32 38.81
CA ARG A 153 -7.42 -33.37 39.90
C ARG A 153 -8.07 -34.75 40.03
N ASN A 154 -8.45 -35.37 38.91
CA ASN A 154 -9.12 -36.68 38.90
C ASN A 154 -8.21 -37.87 39.23
N ARG A 155 -6.87 -37.67 39.35
CA ARG A 155 -5.93 -38.73 39.79
C ARG A 155 -5.63 -38.68 41.29
N LYS A 156 -6.07 -37.63 41.98
CA LYS A 156 -5.86 -37.45 43.44
C LYS A 156 -7.14 -37.69 44.27
N ALA A 157 -8.28 -37.93 43.61
CA ALA A 157 -9.50 -38.47 44.20
C ALA A 157 -9.56 -39.97 43.89
#